data_AF-A0A934BQI3-F1
#
_entry.id   AF-A0A934BQI3-F1
#
_cell.length_a   1.000
_cell.length_b   1.000
_cell.length_c   1.000
_cell.angle_alpha   90.00
_cell.angle_beta   90.00
_cell.angle_gamma   90.00
#
_symmetry.space_group_name_H-M   'P 1'
#
loop_
_entity.id
_entity.type
_entity.pdbx_description
1 polymer ?
#
loop_
_entity_poly.entity_id
_entity_poly.type
_entity_poly.pdbx_seq_one_letter_code
_entity_poly.pdbx_strand_id
1 'polypeptide(L)'
;MFPKDNYSTLNLITNQRQTWSKYDWFAILTLFLLTLTYFYNVVVPDGSSVLSDQNMDTRHQLFYWRYFGFKTLAKGIIPLWNPYIYGGTPFVGGLQSAIFYPLNLIYLIFPIHVAINYSIILHVFLSGVFTYL
;
A
#
# COMPACT_ATOMS: atom_id res chain seq x y z
N MET A 1 57.73 24.44 -1.42
CA MET A 1 57.18 23.73 -2.59
C MET A 1 56.24 22.67 -2.05
N PHE A 2 54.95 22.97 -1.99
CA PHE A 2 53.94 22.09 -1.39
C PHE A 2 53.58 20.95 -2.38
N PRO A 3 53.51 19.68 -1.94
CA PRO A 3 53.16 18.57 -2.81
C PRO A 3 51.68 18.63 -3.18
N LYS A 4 51.39 18.26 -4.43
CA LYS A 4 50.19 18.65 -5.17
C LYS A 4 49.27 17.46 -5.47
N ASP A 5 49.13 16.50 -4.55
CA ASP A 5 48.60 15.18 -4.90
C ASP A 5 47.48 14.71 -3.95
N ASN A 6 46.35 15.44 -3.89
CA ASN A 6 45.17 15.04 -3.08
C ASN A 6 43.88 14.86 -3.90
N TYR A 7 43.97 14.62 -5.22
CA TYR A 7 42.79 14.41 -6.07
C TYR A 7 42.45 12.93 -6.32
N SER A 8 43.25 11.98 -5.83
CA SER A 8 43.03 10.53 -6.05
C SER A 8 42.10 9.87 -5.03
N THR A 9 41.92 10.46 -3.84
CA THR A 9 41.06 9.91 -2.78
C THR A 9 39.57 10.22 -2.95
N LEU A 10 39.22 11.26 -3.73
CA LEU A 10 37.83 11.59 -4.06
C LEU A 10 37.16 10.54 -4.96
N ASN A 11 37.96 9.76 -5.71
CA ASN A 11 37.47 8.63 -6.51
C ASN A 11 37.22 7.35 -5.69
N LEU A 12 37.59 7.30 -4.41
CA LEU A 12 37.25 6.17 -3.53
C LEU A 12 35.84 6.30 -2.94
N ILE A 13 35.21 7.47 -3.09
CA ILE A 13 33.83 7.77 -2.71
C ILE A 13 32.92 7.81 -3.96
N THR A 14 33.38 7.25 -5.09
CA THR A 14 32.52 7.07 -6.27
C THR A 14 31.53 5.95 -5.98
N ASN A 15 30.39 6.35 -5.40
CA ASN A 15 29.04 6.01 -5.85
C ASN A 15 28.97 4.76 -6.75
N GLN A 16 29.23 3.59 -6.16
CA GLN A 16 28.83 2.34 -6.76
C GLN A 16 27.30 2.35 -6.70
N ARG A 17 26.65 2.79 -7.78
CA ARG A 17 25.20 2.59 -7.91
C ARG A 17 25.01 1.08 -7.82
N GLN A 18 24.48 0.60 -6.71
CA GLN A 18 24.11 -0.79 -6.54
C GLN A 18 22.98 -1.06 -7.54
N THR A 19 23.36 -1.51 -8.73
CA THR A 19 22.41 -1.83 -9.79
C THR A 19 21.86 -3.22 -9.49
N TRP A 20 20.54 -3.32 -9.46
CA TRP A 20 19.82 -4.59 -9.32
C TRP A 20 20.38 -5.66 -10.26
N SER A 21 20.75 -6.81 -9.69
CA SER A 21 21.17 -8.00 -10.43
C SER A 21 19.97 -8.69 -11.07
N LYS A 22 20.23 -9.50 -12.11
CA LYS A 22 19.20 -10.34 -12.74
C LYS A 22 18.50 -11.29 -11.73
N TYR A 23 19.21 -11.68 -10.67
CA TYR A 23 18.67 -12.55 -9.63
C TYR A 23 17.69 -11.81 -8.72
N ASP A 24 17.88 -10.51 -8.50
CA ASP A 24 16.95 -9.71 -7.70
C ASP A 24 15.61 -9.56 -8.40
N TRP A 25 15.63 -9.31 -9.72
CA TRP A 25 14.42 -9.30 -10.53
C TRP A 25 13.71 -10.66 -10.52
N PHE A 26 14.47 -11.76 -10.57
CA PHE A 26 13.90 -13.10 -10.47
C PHE A 26 13.27 -13.36 -9.09
N ALA A 27 13.91 -12.90 -8.01
CA ALA A 27 13.39 -13.00 -6.65
C ALA A 27 12.08 -12.20 -6.51
N ILE A 28 12.04 -10.95 -6.97
CA ILE A 28 10.84 -10.10 -6.95
C ILE A 28 9.71 -10.74 -7.76
N LEU A 29 10.00 -11.23 -8.98
CA LEU A 29 9.00 -11.91 -9.82
C LEU A 29 8.46 -13.15 -9.12
N THR A 30 9.33 -13.95 -8.51
CA THR A 30 8.94 -15.16 -7.77
C THR A 30 8.03 -14.81 -6.60
N LEU A 31 8.37 -13.79 -5.81
CA LEU A 31 7.55 -13.31 -4.69
C LEU A 31 6.18 -12.79 -5.19
N PHE A 32 6.17 -12.08 -6.31
CA PHE A 32 4.93 -11.60 -6.93
C PHE A 32 4.02 -12.75 -7.35
N LEU A 33 4.55 -13.74 -8.07
CA LEU A 33 3.82 -14.92 -8.52
C LEU A 33 3.33 -15.77 -7.34
N LEU A 34 4.14 -15.94 -6.30
CA LEU A 34 3.73 -16.65 -5.08
C LEU A 34 2.58 -15.93 -4.39
N THR A 35 2.66 -14.61 -4.27
CA THR A 35 1.58 -13.81 -3.65
C THR A 35 0.28 -13.93 -4.45
N LEU A 36 0.35 -13.80 -5.78
CA LEU A 36 -0.83 -13.97 -6.63
C LEU A 36 -1.39 -15.39 -6.58
N THR A 37 -0.53 -16.41 -6.58
CA THR A 37 -0.95 -17.81 -6.50
C THR A 37 -1.64 -18.09 -5.17
N TYR A 38 -1.12 -17.57 -4.06
CA TYR A 38 -1.75 -17.72 -2.75
C TYR A 38 -3.14 -17.06 -2.69
N PHE A 39 -3.28 -15.86 -3.26
CA PHE A 39 -4.54 -15.10 -3.27
C PHE A 39 -5.41 -15.34 -4.52
N TYR A 40 -5.16 -16.39 -5.32
CA TYR A 40 -5.81 -16.57 -6.62
C TYR A 40 -7.35 -16.54 -6.52
N ASN A 41 -7.90 -17.16 -5.48
CA ASN A 41 -9.34 -17.22 -5.20
C ASN A 41 -9.99 -15.86 -4.96
N VAL A 42 -9.20 -14.84 -4.63
CA VAL A 42 -9.68 -13.50 -4.31
C VAL A 42 -9.39 -12.52 -5.44
N VAL A 43 -8.33 -12.77 -6.21
CA VAL A 43 -7.98 -11.98 -7.39
C VAL A 43 -9.04 -12.13 -8.48
N VAL A 44 -9.65 -13.32 -8.62
CA VAL A 44 -10.78 -13.56 -9.54
C VAL A 44 -12.06 -13.43 -8.71
N PRO A 45 -12.77 -12.28 -8.76
CA PRO A 45 -13.89 -12.04 -7.86
C PRO A 45 -15.09 -12.84 -8.36
N ASP A 46 -15.42 -13.94 -7.68
CA ASP A 46 -16.65 -14.70 -7.93
C ASP A 46 -17.87 -14.08 -7.19
N GLY A 47 -17.70 -12.88 -6.59
CA GLY A 47 -18.74 -12.17 -5.85
C GLY A 47 -18.24 -11.06 -4.92
N SER A 48 -19.01 -10.77 -3.86
CA SER A 48 -18.74 -9.71 -2.87
C SER A 48 -17.77 -10.11 -1.76
N SER A 49 -16.83 -11.02 -2.03
CA SER A 49 -15.93 -11.57 -1.02
C SER A 49 -14.88 -10.54 -0.59
N VAL A 50 -14.83 -10.24 0.71
CA VAL A 50 -13.75 -9.46 1.34
C VAL A 50 -12.86 -10.44 2.12
N LEU A 51 -11.54 -10.33 1.98
CA LEU A 51 -10.49 -11.07 2.71
C LEU A 51 -10.48 -10.68 4.19
N SER A 52 -11.53 -11.06 4.89
CA SER A 52 -11.70 -10.85 6.32
C SER A 52 -12.86 -11.71 6.78
N ASP A 53 -12.76 -12.24 8.01
CA ASP A 53 -13.87 -12.92 8.65
C ASP A 53 -15.07 -11.98 8.81
N GLN A 54 -16.28 -12.55 8.86
CA GLN A 54 -17.51 -11.78 8.97
C GLN A 54 -17.50 -10.89 10.22
N ASN A 55 -16.94 -11.36 11.34
CA ASN A 55 -17.03 -10.70 12.64
C ASN A 55 -15.88 -9.72 12.92
N MET A 56 -14.99 -9.49 11.95
CA MET A 56 -13.84 -8.62 12.14
C MET A 56 -14.17 -7.16 11.85
N ASP A 57 -13.35 -6.27 12.43
CA ASP A 57 -13.38 -4.83 12.25
C ASP A 57 -13.28 -4.38 10.78
N THR A 58 -12.64 -5.20 9.95
CA THR A 58 -12.42 -4.88 8.54
C THR A 58 -13.74 -4.75 7.78
N ARG A 59 -14.69 -5.65 8.06
CA ARG A 59 -16.03 -5.60 7.45
C ARG A 59 -16.97 -4.66 8.20
N HIS A 60 -16.89 -4.61 9.52
CA HIS A 60 -17.83 -3.86 10.34
C HIS A 60 -17.53 -2.38 10.48
N GLN A 61 -16.27 -1.97 10.28
CA GLN A 61 -15.82 -0.62 10.56
C GLN A 61 -15.03 -0.06 9.38
N LEU A 62 -13.90 -0.70 9.03
CA LEU A 62 -13.00 -0.19 7.98
C LEU A 62 -13.71 -0.11 6.63
N PHE A 63 -14.53 -1.10 6.27
CA PHE A 63 -15.33 -1.06 5.04
C PHE A 63 -16.16 0.23 4.94
N TYR A 64 -16.94 0.55 5.97
CA TYR A 64 -17.80 1.73 5.96
C TYR A 64 -17.01 3.03 5.99
N TRP A 65 -15.88 3.06 6.71
CA TRP A 65 -15.03 4.25 6.78
C TRP A 65 -14.33 4.50 5.46
N ARG A 66 -13.80 3.46 4.81
CA ARG A 66 -13.23 3.54 3.46
C ARG A 66 -14.31 3.97 2.47
N TYR A 67 -15.50 3.38 2.56
CA TYR A 67 -16.61 3.72 1.69
C TYR A 67 -17.00 5.19 1.81
N PHE A 68 -17.23 5.70 3.02
CA PHE A 68 -17.54 7.11 3.26
C PHE A 68 -16.40 8.02 2.79
N GLY A 69 -15.16 7.72 3.18
CA GLY A 69 -14.01 8.55 2.90
C GLY A 69 -13.74 8.68 1.40
N PHE A 70 -13.59 7.55 0.70
CA PHE A 70 -13.24 7.54 -0.71
C PHE A 70 -14.41 7.90 -1.64
N LYS A 71 -15.67 7.62 -1.25
CA LYS A 71 -16.83 8.10 -2.01
C LYS A 71 -17.00 9.62 -1.89
N THR A 72 -16.65 10.21 -0.75
CA THR A 72 -16.67 11.67 -0.58
C THR A 72 -15.51 12.33 -1.32
N LEU A 73 -14.32 11.73 -1.22
CA LEU A 73 -13.14 12.20 -1.93
C LEU A 73 -13.29 12.12 -3.46
N ALA A 74 -13.93 11.05 -3.97
CA ALA A 74 -14.24 10.91 -5.40
C ALA A 74 -15.16 12.03 -5.94
N LYS A 75 -15.89 12.74 -5.06
CA LYS A 75 -16.68 13.94 -5.41
C LYS A 75 -15.88 15.24 -5.33
N GLY A 76 -14.58 15.17 -5.07
CA GLY A 76 -13.71 16.34 -4.87
C GLY A 76 -13.83 16.98 -3.49
N ILE A 77 -14.52 16.33 -2.54
CA ILE A 77 -14.71 16.85 -1.18
C ILE A 77 -13.79 16.12 -0.23
N ILE A 78 -12.99 16.84 0.55
CA ILE A 78 -12.15 16.24 1.59
C ILE A 78 -13.04 15.98 2.82
N PRO A 79 -13.23 14.72 3.24
CA PRO A 79 -14.12 14.38 4.35
C PRO A 79 -13.46 14.69 5.70
N LEU A 80 -13.56 15.93 6.18
CA LEU A 80 -12.95 16.33 7.46
C LEU A 80 -13.69 15.76 8.68
N TRP A 81 -15.01 15.57 8.57
CA TRP A 81 -15.89 15.13 9.66
C TRP A 81 -16.73 13.93 9.22
N ASN A 82 -16.82 12.90 10.08
CA ASN A 82 -17.69 11.76 9.88
C ASN A 82 -18.91 11.87 10.81
N PRO A 83 -20.12 12.17 10.29
CA PRO A 83 -21.32 12.33 11.11
C PRO A 83 -21.92 11.01 11.62
N TYR A 84 -21.46 9.87 11.10
CA TYR A 84 -22.08 8.56 11.35
C TYR A 84 -21.59 7.87 12.62
N ILE A 85 -20.63 8.47 13.34
CA ILE A 85 -20.00 7.86 14.53
C ILE A 85 -20.29 8.76 15.73
N TYR A 86 -21.01 8.25 16.74
CA TYR A 86 -21.25 8.92 18.03
C TYR A 86 -21.71 10.39 17.95
N GLY A 87 -22.53 10.75 16.96
CA GLY A 87 -22.97 12.14 16.74
C GLY A 87 -21.95 13.02 15.99
N GLY A 88 -20.79 12.45 15.68
CA GLY A 88 -19.78 12.99 14.78
C GLY A 88 -18.37 12.85 15.33
N THR A 89 -17.41 12.54 14.45
CA THR A 89 -15.98 12.48 14.81
C THR A 89 -15.09 13.09 13.73
N PRO A 90 -13.90 13.63 14.10
CA PRO A 90 -12.89 14.01 13.12
C PRO A 90 -12.47 12.80 12.28
N PHE A 91 -12.63 12.88 10.96
CA PHE A 91 -12.34 11.76 10.07
C PHE A 91 -10.88 11.76 9.60
N VAL A 92 -10.42 12.86 8.99
CA VAL A 92 -9.02 13.01 8.56
C VAL A 92 -8.04 12.90 9.73
N GLY A 93 -8.42 13.40 10.90
CA GLY A 93 -7.60 13.30 12.11
C GLY A 93 -7.46 11.87 12.67
N GLY A 94 -8.34 10.95 12.24
CA GLY A 94 -8.29 9.55 12.67
C GLY A 94 -7.29 8.74 11.86
N LEU A 95 -6.34 8.08 12.54
CA LEU A 95 -5.32 7.21 11.92
C LEU A 95 -5.93 6.13 11.01
N GLN A 96 -7.09 5.61 11.40
CA GLN A 96 -7.78 4.54 10.67
C GLN A 96 -8.37 5.01 9.32
N SER A 97 -8.69 6.30 9.17
CA SER A 97 -9.21 6.83 7.91
C SER A 97 -8.16 6.77 6.80
N ALA A 98 -6.88 6.93 7.15
CA ALA A 98 -5.70 6.85 6.29
C ALA A 98 -5.93 7.36 4.85
N ILE A 99 -6.68 8.45 4.69
CA ILE A 99 -7.18 8.89 3.38
C ILE A 99 -6.06 9.44 2.50
N PHE A 100 -5.00 9.96 3.13
CA PHE A 100 -3.80 10.45 2.48
C PHE A 100 -2.68 9.39 2.41
N TYR A 101 -2.95 8.14 2.78
CA TYR A 101 -1.98 7.08 2.61
C TYR A 101 -1.91 6.68 1.12
N PRO A 102 -0.75 6.78 0.46
CA PRO A 102 -0.67 6.60 -1.00
C PRO A 102 -1.20 5.26 -1.51
N LEU A 103 -0.99 4.16 -0.79
CA LEU A 103 -1.49 2.85 -1.23
C LEU A 103 -3.02 2.76 -1.16
N ASN A 104 -3.68 3.62 -0.39
CA ASN A 104 -5.13 3.67 -0.33
C ASN A 104 -5.76 4.41 -1.54
N LEU A 105 -4.97 4.96 -2.48
CA LEU A 105 -5.55 5.54 -3.69
C LEU A 105 -6.29 4.49 -4.56
N ILE A 106 -5.98 3.20 -4.39
CA ILE A 106 -6.71 2.10 -5.04
C ILE A 106 -8.22 2.11 -4.73
N TYR A 107 -8.64 2.67 -3.59
CA TYR A 107 -10.04 2.78 -3.19
C TYR A 107 -10.82 3.84 -4.00
N LEU A 108 -10.15 4.70 -4.77
CA LEU A 108 -10.78 5.60 -5.74
C LEU A 108 -11.07 4.92 -7.08
N ILE A 109 -10.30 3.87 -7.41
CA ILE A 109 -10.30 3.23 -8.72
C ILE A 109 -11.21 2.00 -8.72
N PHE A 110 -11.14 1.19 -7.66
CA PHE A 110 -11.85 -0.08 -7.56
C PHE A 110 -13.06 -0.02 -6.63
N PRO A 111 -14.07 -0.89 -6.83
CA PRO A 111 -15.12 -1.10 -5.85
C PRO A 111 -14.53 -1.46 -4.49
N ILE A 112 -15.16 -0.97 -3.42
CA ILE A 112 -14.58 -1.01 -2.07
C ILE A 112 -14.17 -2.41 -1.61
N HIS A 113 -14.95 -3.44 -1.93
CA HIS A 113 -14.67 -4.83 -1.55
C HIS A 113 -13.43 -5.38 -2.28
N VAL A 114 -13.26 -5.05 -3.56
CA VAL A 114 -12.08 -5.41 -4.36
C VAL A 114 -10.85 -4.64 -3.87
N ALA A 115 -11.01 -3.34 -3.59
CA ALA A 115 -9.93 -2.48 -3.14
C ALA A 115 -9.34 -2.94 -1.80
N ILE A 116 -10.16 -3.41 -0.85
CA ILE A 116 -9.68 -4.00 0.42
C ILE A 116 -8.78 -5.21 0.13
N ASN A 117 -9.23 -6.12 -0.74
CA ASN A 117 -8.48 -7.33 -1.07
C ASN A 117 -7.14 -6.97 -1.74
N TYR A 118 -7.16 -6.06 -2.71
CA TYR A 118 -5.95 -5.60 -3.39
C TYR A 118 -5.00 -4.88 -2.45
N SER A 119 -5.53 -4.13 -1.47
CA SER A 119 -4.73 -3.53 -0.40
C SER A 119 -3.96 -4.62 0.35
N ILE A 120 -4.63 -5.69 0.78
CA ILE A 120 -4.01 -6.78 1.54
C ILE A 120 -2.91 -7.46 0.70
N ILE A 121 -3.24 -7.84 -0.54
CA ILE A 121 -2.31 -8.49 -1.47
C ILE A 121 -1.06 -7.62 -1.69
N LEU A 122 -1.26 -6.32 -1.91
CA LEU A 122 -0.19 -5.36 -2.11
C LEU A 122 0.73 -5.26 -0.89
N HIS A 123 0.19 -5.21 0.32
CA HIS A 123 1.00 -5.14 1.53
C HIS A 123 1.77 -6.43 1.79
N VAL A 124 1.17 -7.60 1.53
CA VAL A 124 1.88 -8.89 1.65
C VAL A 124 3.04 -8.96 0.66
N PHE A 125 2.81 -8.57 -0.60
CA PHE A 125 3.86 -8.51 -1.61
C PHE A 125 4.99 -7.55 -1.21
N LEU A 126 4.64 -6.30 -0.82
CA LEU A 126 5.62 -5.31 -0.39
C LEU A 126 6.39 -5.76 0.84
N SER A 127 5.75 -6.43 1.80
CA SER A 127 6.44 -7.02 2.96
C SER A 127 7.48 -8.04 2.52
N GLY A 128 7.19 -8.88 1.52
CA GLY A 128 8.15 -9.83 0.96
C GLY A 128 9.32 -9.13 0.29
N VAL A 129 9.05 -8.11 -0.55
CA VAL A 129 10.09 -7.33 -1.23
C VAL A 129 10.99 -6.59 -0.23
N PHE A 130 10.43 -5.95 0.79
CA PHE A 130 11.21 -5.23 1.79
C PHE A 130 11.96 -6.13 2.78
N THR A 131 11.56 -7.40 2.90
CA THR A 131 12.32 -8.40 3.67
C THR A 131 13.50 -8.95 2.86
N TYR A 132 13.37 -8.99 1.53
CA TYR A 132 14.45 -9.41 0.63
C TYR A 132 15.55 -8.36 0.49
N LEU A 133 15.16 -7.08 0.48
CA LEU A 133 16.04 -5.91 0.38
C LEU A 133 16.94 -5.74 1.61
#